data_AF-A0A847SVN2-F1
#
_entry.id   AF-A0A847SVN2-F1
#
_cell.length_a   1.000
_cell.length_b   1.000
_cell.length_c   1.000
_cell.angle_alpha   90.00
_cell.angle_beta   90.00
_cell.angle_gamma   90.00
#
_symmetry.space_group_name_H-M   'P 1'
#
loop_
_entity.id
_entity.type
_entity.pdbx_description
1 polymer ?
#
loop_
_entity_poly.entity_id
_entity_poly.type
_entity_poly.pdbx_seq_one_letter_code
_entity_poly.pdbx_strand_id
1 'polypeptide(L)'
;MVKDQVAPCGIRCGDCEMGKGCVAEAAINLKGYLKRYDVPSWAHMLPGGSDVNFKLLDENLVWVSNMMRCSGCLNGGGDPNCPIRLCSREKGLSSCGQCGDLQGCGKFEFLGDHAVILKKELAKGP
;
A
#
# COMPACT_ATOMS: atom_id res chain seq x y z
N MET A 1 -0.01 9.85 5.30
CA MET A 1 0.65 9.17 4.16
C MET A 1 2.15 9.25 4.40
N VAL A 2 2.91 8.21 4.12
CA VAL A 2 4.34 8.17 4.48
C VAL A 2 5.18 8.19 3.21
N LYS A 3 4.97 9.19 2.35
CA LYS A 3 5.44 9.18 0.94
C LYS A 3 6.97 9.11 0.79
N ASP A 4 7.70 9.71 1.72
CA ASP A 4 9.15 9.90 1.61
C ASP A 4 9.97 8.72 2.15
N GLN A 5 9.31 7.75 2.79
CA GLN A 5 10.00 6.60 3.37
C GLN A 5 10.37 5.58 2.28
N VAL A 6 11.63 5.16 2.29
CA VAL A 6 12.15 4.06 1.47
C VAL A 6 12.36 2.84 2.37
N ALA A 7 11.80 1.70 2.00
CA ALA A 7 12.01 0.44 2.72
C ALA A 7 13.40 -0.14 2.40
N PRO A 8 13.93 -1.07 3.21
CA PRO A 8 15.24 -1.69 2.94
C PRO A 8 15.35 -2.36 1.57
N CYS A 9 14.21 -2.81 1.01
CA CYS A 9 14.13 -3.35 -0.35
C CYS A 9 14.26 -2.31 -1.48
N GLY A 10 14.35 -1.01 -1.17
CA GLY A 10 14.41 0.08 -2.14
C GLY A 10 13.05 0.59 -2.60
N ILE A 11 11.95 -0.05 -2.22
CA ILE A 11 10.60 0.42 -2.56
C ILE A 11 10.27 1.67 -1.73
N ARG A 12 9.95 2.76 -2.42
CA ARG A 12 9.48 4.01 -1.82
C ARG A 12 7.99 3.96 -1.60
N CYS A 13 7.56 4.40 -0.43
CA CYS A 13 6.15 4.41 -0.05
C CYS A 13 5.30 5.31 -0.97
N GLY A 14 5.88 6.37 -1.53
CA GLY A 14 5.23 7.20 -2.56
C GLY A 14 4.90 6.47 -3.86
N ASP A 15 5.59 5.37 -4.18
CA ASP A 15 5.34 4.56 -5.37
C ASP A 15 4.42 3.35 -5.07
N CYS A 16 4.21 3.04 -3.78
CA CYS A 16 3.33 1.97 -3.32
C CYS A 16 1.90 2.48 -3.12
N GLU A 17 0.90 1.87 -3.77
CA GLU A 17 -0.53 2.26 -3.65
C GLU A 17 -1.02 2.39 -2.21
N MET A 18 -0.59 1.50 -1.32
CA MET A 18 -0.92 1.56 0.11
C MET A 18 -0.16 2.68 0.84
N GLY A 19 1.11 2.91 0.50
CA GLY A 19 1.96 3.95 1.10
C GLY A 19 1.52 5.37 0.71
N LYS A 20 1.18 5.56 -0.57
CA LYS A 20 0.57 6.81 -1.08
C LYS A 20 -0.93 6.89 -0.82
N GLY A 21 -1.51 5.97 -0.05
CA GLY A 21 -2.89 6.08 0.45
C GLY A 21 -3.99 6.03 -0.61
N CYS A 22 -3.72 5.50 -1.80
CA CYS A 22 -4.69 5.50 -2.91
C CYS A 22 -6.00 4.80 -2.57
N VAL A 23 -5.96 3.73 -1.79
CA VAL A 23 -7.18 3.02 -1.34
C VAL A 23 -8.05 3.90 -0.44
N ALA A 24 -7.45 4.58 0.54
CA ALA A 24 -8.17 5.49 1.41
C ALA A 24 -8.76 6.69 0.64
N GLU A 25 -7.98 7.27 -0.28
CA GLU A 25 -8.45 8.39 -1.11
C GLU A 25 -9.56 7.97 -2.08
N ALA A 26 -9.50 6.76 -2.65
CA ALA A 26 -10.57 6.23 -3.49
C ALA A 26 -11.89 6.10 -2.71
N ALA A 27 -11.84 5.62 -1.46
CA ALA A 27 -13.02 5.53 -0.60
C ALA A 27 -13.61 6.91 -0.27
N ILE A 28 -12.76 7.90 0.03
CA ILE A 28 -13.17 9.29 0.27
C ILE A 28 -13.86 9.87 -0.96
N ASN A 29 -13.25 9.69 -2.13
CA ASN A 29 -13.77 10.22 -3.39
C ASN A 29 -15.11 9.57 -3.75
N LEU A 30 -15.23 8.25 -3.65
CA LEU A 30 -16.49 7.56 -3.92
C LEU A 30 -17.61 8.03 -2.99
N LYS A 31 -17.34 8.08 -1.66
CA LYS A 31 -18.30 8.63 -0.68
C LYS A 31 -18.71 10.07 -1.05
N GLY A 32 -17.75 10.89 -1.46
CA GLY A 32 -17.97 12.26 -1.92
C GLY A 32 -18.91 12.33 -3.13
N TYR A 33 -18.71 11.47 -4.13
CA TYR A 33 -19.58 11.40 -5.31
C TYR A 33 -20.98 10.90 -4.99
N LEU A 34 -21.10 9.83 -4.18
CA LEU A 34 -22.39 9.28 -3.75
C LEU A 34 -23.24 10.35 -3.06
N LYS A 35 -22.61 11.16 -2.19
CA LYS A 35 -23.27 12.29 -1.50
C LYS A 35 -23.58 13.45 -2.45
N ARG A 36 -22.62 13.85 -3.30
CA ARG A 36 -22.77 15.02 -4.19
C ARG A 36 -23.94 14.86 -5.16
N TYR A 37 -24.13 13.65 -5.68
CA TYR A 37 -25.19 13.35 -6.63
C TYR A 37 -26.45 12.77 -5.98
N ASP A 38 -26.48 12.71 -4.64
CA ASP A 38 -27.57 12.11 -3.85
C ASP A 38 -28.00 10.74 -4.40
N VAL A 39 -27.02 9.89 -4.73
CA VAL A 39 -27.24 8.57 -5.35
C VAL A 39 -28.27 7.73 -4.59
N PRO A 40 -28.29 7.69 -3.24
CA PRO A 40 -29.29 6.92 -2.50
C PRO A 40 -30.74 7.32 -2.81
N SER A 41 -30.99 8.59 -3.17
CA SER A 41 -32.35 9.08 -3.45
C SER A 41 -32.96 8.49 -4.73
N TRP A 42 -32.12 8.09 -5.69
CA TRP A 42 -32.58 7.70 -7.03
C TRP A 42 -32.09 6.33 -7.49
N ALA A 43 -31.13 5.71 -6.81
CA ALA A 43 -30.55 4.43 -7.21
C ALA A 43 -31.60 3.32 -7.40
N HIS A 44 -32.68 3.31 -6.63
CA HIS A 44 -33.79 2.36 -6.74
C HIS A 44 -34.47 2.35 -8.13
N MET A 45 -34.28 3.40 -8.94
CA MET A 45 -34.78 3.45 -10.32
C MET A 45 -33.92 2.65 -11.31
N LEU A 46 -32.71 2.23 -10.90
CA LEU A 46 -31.81 1.39 -11.70
C LEU A 46 -31.96 -0.09 -11.33
N PRO A 47 -31.68 -1.02 -12.26
CA PRO A 47 -31.68 -2.45 -11.98
C PRO A 47 -30.79 -2.81 -10.78
N GLY A 48 -31.35 -3.50 -9.79
CA GLY A 48 -30.66 -3.92 -8.56
C GLY A 48 -30.41 -2.81 -7.53
N GLY A 49 -30.81 -1.55 -7.82
CA GLY A 49 -30.53 -0.43 -6.93
C GLY A 49 -31.29 -0.46 -5.61
N SER A 50 -32.47 -1.08 -5.59
CA SER A 50 -33.27 -1.28 -4.36
C SER A 50 -32.60 -2.23 -3.35
N ASP A 51 -31.70 -3.10 -3.81
CA ASP A 51 -30.99 -4.06 -2.96
C ASP A 51 -29.73 -3.46 -2.31
N VAL A 52 -29.34 -2.25 -2.74
CA VAL A 52 -28.12 -1.60 -2.26
C VAL A 52 -28.35 -0.95 -0.90
N ASN A 53 -27.66 -1.44 0.12
CA ASN A 53 -27.64 -0.81 1.43
C ASN A 53 -26.62 0.36 1.47
N PHE A 54 -27.07 1.55 1.08
CA PHE A 54 -26.23 2.75 1.07
C PHE A 54 -25.71 3.17 2.44
N LYS A 55 -26.43 2.87 3.52
CA LYS A 55 -25.96 3.14 4.89
C LYS A 55 -24.74 2.28 5.22
N LEU A 56 -24.84 0.97 4.97
CA LEU A 56 -23.72 0.04 5.18
C LEU A 56 -22.54 0.36 4.26
N LEU A 57 -22.81 0.74 3.00
CA LEU A 57 -21.78 1.21 2.08
C LEU A 57 -21.05 2.44 2.65
N ASP A 58 -21.78 3.42 3.17
CA ASP A 58 -21.20 4.63 3.77
C ASP A 58 -20.30 4.31 4.97
N GLU A 59 -20.78 3.46 5.89
CA GLU A 59 -20.03 2.99 7.06
C GLU A 59 -18.74 2.27 6.66
N ASN A 60 -18.82 1.40 5.65
CA ASN A 60 -17.65 0.69 5.12
C ASN A 60 -16.66 1.63 4.44
N LEU A 61 -17.13 2.62 3.67
CA LEU A 61 -16.26 3.61 3.03
C LEU A 61 -15.55 4.48 4.08
N VAL A 62 -16.22 4.84 5.17
CA VAL A 62 -15.60 5.53 6.31
C VAL A 62 -14.51 4.66 6.93
N TRP A 63 -14.81 3.38 7.21
CA TRP A 63 -13.82 2.46 7.75
C TRP A 63 -12.59 2.32 6.83
N VAL A 64 -12.80 2.10 5.53
CA VAL A 64 -11.72 2.01 4.54
C VAL A 64 -10.89 3.29 4.50
N SER A 65 -11.52 4.47 4.48
CA SER A 65 -10.83 5.75 4.44
C SER A 65 -9.92 6.01 5.65
N ASN A 66 -10.27 5.45 6.80
CA ASN A 66 -9.53 5.59 8.06
C ASN A 66 -8.44 4.52 8.19
N MET A 67 -8.77 3.26 7.87
CA MET A 67 -7.94 2.10 8.17
C MET A 67 -6.97 1.75 7.04
N MET A 68 -7.29 2.04 5.78
CA MET A 68 -6.42 1.70 4.64
C MET A 68 -5.35 2.76 4.38
N ARG A 69 -4.72 3.24 5.46
CA ARG A 69 -3.56 4.14 5.43
C ARG A 69 -2.35 3.41 6.00
N CYS A 70 -1.39 3.11 5.15
CA CYS A 70 -0.18 2.40 5.57
C CYS A 70 0.77 3.33 6.35
N SER A 71 1.25 2.86 7.50
CA SER A 71 2.29 3.55 8.31
C SER A 71 3.69 3.49 7.70
N GLY A 72 3.85 2.77 6.60
CA GLY A 72 5.15 2.53 5.95
C GLY A 72 5.93 1.38 6.61
N CYS A 73 6.73 0.68 5.80
CA CYS A 73 7.44 -0.53 6.23
C CYS A 73 8.32 -0.36 7.49
N LEU A 74 8.96 0.81 7.67
CA LEU A 74 9.84 1.08 8.81
C LEU A 74 9.05 1.32 10.11
N ASN A 75 7.78 1.72 10.03
CA ASN A 75 6.91 1.95 11.20
C ASN A 75 5.94 0.78 11.45
N GLY A 76 6.28 -0.42 11.00
CA GLY A 76 5.43 -1.61 11.20
C GLY A 76 4.33 -1.81 10.17
N GLY A 77 4.24 -0.97 9.13
CA GLY A 77 3.34 -1.19 8.00
C GLY A 77 3.82 -2.28 7.04
N GLY A 78 3.02 -2.55 6.00
CA GLY A 78 3.28 -3.63 5.05
C GLY A 78 3.02 -5.02 5.63
N ASP A 79 3.47 -6.07 4.91
CA ASP A 79 3.33 -7.45 5.38
C ASP A 79 4.16 -7.69 6.65
N PRO A 80 3.54 -8.11 7.78
CA PRO A 80 4.24 -8.44 9.02
C PRO A 80 5.34 -9.51 8.83
N ASN A 81 5.18 -10.41 7.85
CA ASN A 81 6.07 -11.52 7.59
C ASN A 81 7.03 -11.27 6.40
N CYS A 82 7.19 -10.02 5.97
CA CYS A 82 8.06 -9.67 4.85
C CYS A 82 9.51 -10.15 5.11
N PRO A 83 10.05 -11.08 4.30
CA PRO A 83 11.35 -11.70 4.58
C PRO A 83 12.52 -10.70 4.47
N ILE A 84 12.41 -9.70 3.59
CA ILE A 84 13.42 -8.65 3.42
C ILE A 84 13.49 -7.76 4.66
N ARG A 85 12.32 -7.36 5.19
CA ARG A 85 12.23 -6.47 6.35
C ARG A 85 12.73 -7.16 7.62
N LEU A 86 12.33 -8.41 7.82
CA LEU A 86 12.80 -9.20 8.96
C LEU A 86 14.33 -9.38 8.92
N CYS A 87 14.86 -9.75 7.75
CA CYS A 87 16.30 -9.97 7.58
C CYS A 87 17.14 -8.68 7.74
N SER A 88 16.69 -7.55 7.17
CA SER A 88 17.38 -6.26 7.33
C SER A 88 17.38 -5.80 8.78
N ARG A 89 16.27 -5.98 9.51
CA ARG A 89 16.19 -5.68 10.95
C ARG A 89 17.15 -6.56 11.76
N GLU A 90 17.18 -7.86 11.49
CA GLU A 90 18.10 -8.81 12.15
C GLU A 90 19.57 -8.46 11.91
N LYS A 91 19.92 -8.08 10.66
CA LYS A 91 21.27 -7.65 10.29
C LYS A 91 21.60 -6.19 10.65
N GLY A 92 20.66 -5.42 11.21
CA GLY A 92 20.85 -4.00 11.51
C GLY A 92 21.06 -3.11 10.28
N LEU A 93 20.54 -3.51 9.12
CA LEU A 93 20.72 -2.79 7.85
C LEU A 93 19.57 -1.82 7.60
N SER A 94 19.92 -0.58 7.29
CA SER A 94 18.97 0.45 6.84
C SER A 94 18.55 0.25 5.37
N SER A 95 19.42 -0.33 4.56
CA SER A 95 19.20 -0.64 3.15
C SER A 95 19.81 -1.99 2.81
N CYS A 96 19.12 -2.79 1.98
CA CYS A 96 19.69 -4.02 1.45
C CYS A 96 20.89 -3.77 0.51
N GLY A 97 21.08 -2.54 0.02
CA GLY A 97 22.29 -2.13 -0.71
C GLY A 97 23.57 -2.22 0.11
N GLN A 98 23.46 -2.20 1.44
CA GLN A 98 24.59 -2.38 2.38
C GLN A 98 24.96 -3.86 2.56
N CYS A 99 24.18 -4.80 2.00
CA CYS A 99 24.39 -6.23 2.18
C CYS A 99 25.28 -6.81 1.07
N GLY A 100 26.40 -7.44 1.43
CA GLY A 100 27.27 -8.13 0.47
C GLY A 100 26.58 -9.29 -0.28
N ASP A 101 25.51 -9.86 0.29
CA ASP A 101 24.77 -10.98 -0.30
C ASP A 101 23.66 -10.55 -1.28
N LEU A 102 23.51 -9.25 -1.56
CA LEU A 102 22.34 -8.68 -2.26
C LEU A 102 22.02 -9.40 -3.59
N GLN A 103 23.03 -9.65 -4.42
CA GLN A 103 22.84 -10.23 -5.76
C GLN A 103 22.22 -11.63 -5.67
N GLY A 104 22.76 -12.48 -4.80
CA GLY A 104 22.29 -13.86 -4.56
C GLY A 104 21.10 -13.99 -3.60
N CYS A 105 20.56 -12.88 -3.08
CA CYS A 105 19.53 -12.95 -2.04
C CYS A 105 18.16 -13.39 -2.60
N GLY A 106 17.73 -14.61 -2.27
CA GLY A 106 16.41 -15.16 -2.67
C GLY A 106 15.20 -14.49 -2.00
N LYS A 107 15.41 -13.64 -0.98
CA LYS A 107 14.30 -12.97 -0.25
C LYS A 107 13.50 -11.99 -1.11
N PHE A 108 13.99 -11.64 -2.30
CA PHE A 108 13.30 -10.80 -3.27
C PHE A 108 12.49 -11.58 -4.30
N GLU A 109 12.56 -12.92 -4.34
CA GLU A 109 11.95 -13.74 -5.41
C GLU A 109 10.45 -13.50 -5.59
N PHE A 110 9.72 -13.23 -4.49
CA PHE A 110 8.29 -12.91 -4.54
C PHE A 110 7.95 -11.62 -5.31
N LEU A 111 8.95 -10.78 -5.62
CA LEU A 111 8.81 -9.56 -6.41
C LEU A 111 8.99 -9.81 -7.93
N GLY A 112 9.35 -11.03 -8.36
CA GLY A 112 9.52 -11.39 -9.77
C GLY A 112 10.55 -10.49 -10.48
N ASP A 113 10.22 -10.03 -11.68
CA ASP A 113 11.12 -9.18 -12.49
C ASP A 113 11.52 -7.87 -11.79
N HIS A 114 10.66 -7.34 -10.91
CA HIS A 114 10.98 -6.14 -10.12
C HIS A 114 12.16 -6.37 -9.17
N ALA A 115 12.41 -7.62 -8.74
CA ALA A 115 13.56 -7.95 -7.91
C ALA A 115 14.88 -7.59 -8.59
N VAL A 116 15.00 -7.85 -9.89
CA VAL A 116 16.21 -7.59 -10.67
C VAL A 116 16.50 -6.09 -10.72
N ILE A 117 15.46 -5.30 -10.99
CA ILE A 117 15.55 -3.84 -11.05
C ILE A 117 15.93 -3.28 -9.67
N LEU A 118 15.22 -3.68 -8.62
CA LEU A 118 15.46 -3.19 -7.26
C LEU A 118 16.88 -3.53 -6.78
N LYS A 119 17.34 -4.77 -6.98
CA LYS A 119 18.72 -5.17 -6.62
C LYS A 119 19.77 -4.37 -7.39
N LYS A 120 19.53 -4.09 -8.68
CA LYS A 120 20.44 -3.26 -9.49
C LYS A 120 20.51 -1.84 -8.98
N GLU A 121 19.38 -1.23 -8.64
CA GLU A 121 19.37 0.13 -8.08
C GLU A 121 20.00 0.17 -6.69
N LEU A 122 19.69 -0.77 -5.81
CA LEU A 122 20.29 -0.89 -4.48
C LEU A 122 21.82 -1.06 -4.52
N ALA A 123 22.35 -1.75 -5.54
CA ALA A 123 23.78 -1.99 -5.70
C ALA A 123 24.56 -0.74 -6.12
N LYS A 124 23.90 0.34 -6.58
CA LYS A 124 24.57 1.60 -6.93
C LYS A 124 25.02 2.40 -5.69
N GLY A 125 24.59 1.98 -4.50
CA GLY A 125 24.77 2.74 -3.27
C GLY A 125 23.72 3.86 -3.13
N PRO A 126 23.65 4.50 -1.95
CA PRO A 126 22.83 5.70 -1.74
C PRO A 126 23.31 6.88 -2.58
#